data_AF-A0A917A4B7-F1
#
_entry.id   AF-A0A917A4B7-F1
#
_cell.length_a   1.000
_cell.length_b   1.000
_cell.length_c   1.000
_cell.angle_alpha   90.00
_cell.angle_beta   90.00
_cell.angle_gamma   90.00
#
_symmetry.space_group_name_H-M   'P 1'
#
loop_
_entity.id
_entity.type
_entity.pdbx_description
1 polymer ?
#
loop_
_entity_poly.entity_id
_entity_poly.type
_entity_poly.pdbx_seq_one_letter_code
_entity_poly.pdbx_strand_id
1 'polypeptide(L)' 'MTYNEMILTVVAGVFACWAGFVTAHAKEKIRQYKEKVSYYQQPDTQVKIAQHVVKNNWLQNGQEVFK' A
#
# COMPACT_ATOMS: atom_id res chain seq x y z
N MET A 1 12.44 33.45 -25.53
CA MET A 1 11.64 32.91 -24.42
C MET A 1 11.08 34.07 -23.63
N THR A 2 9.76 34.22 -23.57
CA THR A 2 9.10 35.29 -22.81
C THR A 2 8.95 34.89 -21.34
N TYR A 3 8.70 35.87 -20.47
CA TYR A 3 8.50 35.61 -19.02
C TYR A 3 7.36 34.61 -18.76
N ASN A 4 6.27 34.71 -19.53
CA ASN A 4 5.13 33.80 -19.43
C ASN A 4 5.49 32.37 -19.83
N GLU A 5 6.31 32.18 -20.87
CA GLU A 5 6.79 30.86 -21.28
C GLU A 5 7.69 30.22 -20.22
N MET A 6 8.53 31.02 -19.54
CA MET A 6 9.34 30.55 -18.41
C MET A 6 8.48 30.07 -17.24
N ILE A 7 7.48 30.86 -16.84
CA ILE A 7 6.54 30.46 -15.78
C ILE A 7 5.83 29.17 -16.16
N LEU A 8 5.31 29.09 -17.38
CA LEU A 8 4.55 27.93 -17.83
C LEU A 8 5.41 26.66 -17.86
N THR A 9 6.67 26.79 -18.26
CA THR A 9 7.65 25.69 -18.24
C THR A 9 7.94 25.22 -16.82
N VAL A 10 8.14 26.14 -15.87
CA VAL A 10 8.39 25.80 -14.47
C VAL A 10 7.17 25.12 -13.86
N VAL A 11 5.97 25.65 -14.09
CA VAL A 11 4.71 25.08 -13.60
C VAL A 11 4.50 23.67 -14.15
N ALA A 12 4.71 23.47 -15.46
CA ALA A 12 4.63 22.16 -16.07
C ALA A 12 5.64 21.16 -15.46
N GLY A 13 6.88 21.61 -15.18
CA GLY A 13 7.89 20.81 -14.50
C GLY A 13 7.48 20.39 -13.09
N VAL A 14 6.91 21.31 -12.30
CA VAL A 14 6.41 21.00 -10.95
C VAL A 14 5.29 19.97 -11.00
N PHE A 15 4.32 20.13 -11.91
CA PHE A 15 3.24 19.16 -12.07
C PHE A 15 3.74 17.79 -12.53
N ALA A 16 4.69 17.74 -13.46
CA ALA A 16 5.29 16.49 -13.93
C ALA A 16 6.02 15.76 -12.79
N CYS A 17 6.82 16.50 -11.99
CA CYS A 17 7.49 15.95 -10.82
C CYS A 17 6.49 15.42 -9.78
N TRP A 18 5.43 16.19 -9.50
CA TRP A 18 4.40 15.76 -8.55
C TRP A 18 3.66 14.52 -9.03
N ALA A 19 3.28 14.46 -10.30
CA ALA A 19 2.62 13.29 -10.89
C ALA A 19 3.53 12.05 -10.82
N GLY A 20 4.83 12.21 -11.10
CA GLY A 20 5.83 11.16 -10.95
C GLY A 20 5.93 10.64 -9.51
N PHE A 21 6.00 11.55 -8.53
CA PHE A 21 6.06 11.21 -7.12
C PHE A 21 4.81 10.47 -6.65
N VAL A 22 3.62 10.98 -6.96
CA VAL A 22 2.33 10.34 -6.61
C VAL A 22 2.24 8.95 -7.24
N THR A 23 2.63 8.81 -8.51
CA THR A 23 2.61 7.52 -9.20
C THR A 23 3.56 6.51 -8.56
N ALA A 24 4.78 6.92 -8.22
CA ALA A 24 5.75 6.06 -7.54
C ALA A 24 5.25 5.62 -6.17
N HIS A 25 4.73 6.55 -5.37
CA HIS A 25 4.17 6.24 -4.05
C HIS A 25 2.95 5.31 -4.15
N ALA A 26 2.05 5.54 -5.10
CA ALA A 26 0.90 4.67 -5.34
C ALA A 26 1.33 3.25 -5.75
N LYS A 27 2.30 3.12 -6.65
CA LYS A 27 2.86 1.82 -7.05
C LYS A 27 3.45 1.08 -5.86
N GLU A 28 4.21 1.77 -5.01
CA GLU A 28 4.81 1.16 -3.82
C GLU A 28 3.74 0.66 -2.85
N LYS A 29 2.71 1.47 -2.58
CA LYS A 29 1.60 1.06 -1.73
C LYS A 29 0.85 -0.13 -2.33
N ILE A 30 0.52 -0.09 -3.62
CA ILE A 30 -0.15 -1.21 -4.31
C ILE A 30 0.68 -2.48 -4.21
N ARG A 31 2.01 -2.41 -4.38
CA ARG A 31 2.91 -3.55 -4.23
C ARG A 31 2.80 -4.14 -2.82
N GLN A 32 2.94 -3.31 -1.79
CA GLN A 32 2.82 -3.74 -0.39
C GLN A 32 1.45 -4.38 -0.09
N TYR A 33 0.37 -3.80 -0.61
CA TYR A 33 -0.97 -4.38 -0.47
C TYR A 33 -1.08 -5.74 -1.18
N LYS A 34 -0.56 -5.87 -2.41
CA LYS A 34 -0.55 -7.14 -3.13
C LYS A 34 0.26 -8.21 -2.42
N GLU A 35 1.41 -7.86 -1.87
CA GLU A 35 2.24 -8.76 -1.06
C GLU A 35 1.50 -9.24 0.19
N LYS A 36 0.84 -8.33 0.92
CA LYS A 36 0.00 -8.68 2.07
C LYS A 36 -1.16 -9.61 1.66
N VAL A 37 -1.88 -9.28 0.59
CA VAL A 37 -2.98 -10.11 0.10
C VAL A 37 -2.47 -11.50 -0.29
N SER A 38 -1.35 -11.58 -1.01
CA SER A 38 -0.72 -12.84 -1.39
C SER A 38 -0.37 -13.69 -0.15
N TYR A 39 0.23 -13.07 0.87
CA TYR A 39 0.53 -13.75 2.14
C TYR A 39 -0.73 -14.34 2.77
N TYR A 40 -1.81 -13.56 2.89
CA TYR A 40 -3.07 -14.02 3.50
C TYR A 40 -3.87 -14.99 2.62
N GLN A 41 -3.64 -15.03 1.30
CA GLN A 41 -4.27 -15.98 0.39
C GLN A 41 -3.62 -17.37 0.41
N GLN A 42 -2.41 -17.50 0.96
CA GLN A 42 -1.75 -18.80 1.07
C GLN A 42 -2.49 -19.72 2.06
N PRO A 43 -2.93 -20.92 1.64
CA PRO A 43 -3.67 -21.85 2.51
C PRO A 43 -2.92 -22.18 3.81
N ASP A 44 -1.62 -22.42 3.73
CA ASP A 44 -0.78 -22.71 4.91
C ASP A 44 -0.76 -21.54 5.90
N THR A 45 -0.75 -20.31 5.39
CA THR A 45 -0.79 -19.10 6.22
C THR A 45 -2.14 -18.97 6.91
N GLN A 46 -3.25 -19.23 6.21
CA GLN A 46 -4.59 -19.24 6.81
C GLN A 46 -4.73 -20.29 7.90
N VAL A 47 -4.20 -21.50 7.69
CA VAL A 47 -4.18 -22.56 8.70
C VAL A 47 -3.38 -22.14 9.93
N LYS A 48 -2.19 -21.53 9.76
CA LYS A 48 -1.39 -21.02 10.88
C LYS A 48 -2.11 -19.91 11.65
N ILE A 49 -2.78 -18.99 10.96
CA ILE A 49 -3.58 -17.94 11.58
C ILE A 49 -4.73 -18.56 12.39
N ALA A 50 -5.49 -19.49 11.79
CA ALA A 50 -6.60 -20.18 12.46
C ALA A 50 -6.14 -20.94 13.70
N GLN A 51 -5.02 -21.68 13.62
CA GLN A 51 -4.41 -22.36 14.77
C GLN A 51 -4.04 -21.39 15.88
N HIS A 52 -3.46 -20.23 15.54
CA HIS A 52 -3.08 -19.22 16.52
C HIS A 52 -4.31 -18.59 17.20
N VAL A 53 -5.36 -18.30 16.43
CA VAL A 53 -6.63 -17.76 16.93
C VAL A 53 -7.30 -18.71 17.91
N VAL A 54 -7.36 -20.01 17.56
CA VAL A 54 -7.94 -21.04 18.44
C VAL A 54 -7.10 -21.21 19.71
N LYS A 55 -5.76 -21.30 19.57
CA LYS A 55 -4.86 -21.49 20.72
C LYS A 55 -4.96 -20.35 21.75
N ASN A 56 -5.11 -19.11 21.28
CA ASN A 56 -5.18 -17.96 22.17
C ASN A 56 -6.61 -17.50 22.49
N ASN A 57 -7.61 -18.28 22.05
CA ASN A 57 -9.03 -18.03 22.32
C ASN A 57 -9.51 -16.63 21.85
N TRP A 58 -8.91 -16.11 20.76
CA TRP A 58 -9.15 -14.75 20.27
C TRP A 58 -10.57 -14.53 19.74
N LEU A 59 -11.28 -15.62 19.38
CA LEU A 59 -12.69 -15.57 18.98
C LEU A 59 -13.62 -15.10 20.11
N GLN A 60 -13.27 -15.36 21.37
CA GLN A 60 -14.05 -14.91 22.53
C GLN A 60 -13.66 -13.49 22.96
N ASN A 61 -12.39 -13.13 22.77
CA ASN A 61 -11.83 -11.86 23.26
C ASN A 61 -11.89 -10.72 22.24
N GLY A 62 -12.37 -10.97 21.00
CA GLY A 62 -12.52 -9.96 19.96
C GLY A 62 -11.20 -9.33 19.49
N GLN A 63 -10.08 -10.04 19.61
CA GLN A 63 -8.75 -9.50 19.29
C GLN A 63 -8.47 -9.55 17.78
N GLU A 64 -7.68 -8.59 17.28
CA GLU A 64 -7.33 -8.52 15.86
C GLU A 64 -6.52 -9.76 15.42
N VAL A 65 -7.03 -10.43 14.40
CA VAL A 65 -6.47 -11.67 13.83
C VAL A 65 -5.42 -11.37 12.74
N PHE A 66 -5.45 -10.16 12.18
CA PHE A 66 -4.61 -9.74 11.06
C PHE A 66 -3.55 -8.74 11.53
N LYS A 67 -2.31 -8.89 11.07
CA LYS A 67 -1.19 -7.95 11.28
C LYS A 67 -0.98 -7.00 10.10
#